data_AF-A0A2G9MMY4-F1
#
_entry.id   AF-A0A2G9MMY4-F1
#
_cell.length_a   1.000
_cell.length_b   1.000
_cell.length_c   1.000
_cell.angle_alpha   90.00
_cell.angle_beta   90.00
_cell.angle_gamma   90.00
#
_symmetry.space_group_name_H-M   'P 1'
#
loop_
_entity.id
_entity.type
_entity.pdbx_description
1 polymer ?
#
loop_
_entity_poly.entity_id
_entity_poly.type
_entity_poly.pdbx_seq_one_letter_code
_entity_poly.pdbx_strand_id
1 'polypeptide(L)'
;MTSLTQKLLKKQWFPNSLRILTLLFFIFLILVLYYEVIKLFNNYFTSYWALFIIWTLWWPFLYISVLFFSRVWCGFLCPLGLANEYGDKLRKGKTINMNKWSFLPFVLFFVIVFLEQISGLFLSNTVTLIFFILFFSTAFIFGLLFTRWSFCKYICPIGVLLGVFSRLSFLGLRTQEEKCKVCTTRDCLTGTKAGFCPTFISVPFIKNNKDCLLCTRCIKNCPYDSPDLKLVKPGKEIIDKVNFSLNESLFIIAILGLTFTLNSRGVQFFRQLIFLDLNGWLLRLLDFSLAIGLTIIIFTLLACFMGNLKDNLTKLGYSYLPLVFSIMFFAIVFGFLGPSIKLSVNFVAYIKYALLNIGLIWSVYFSYKLFDKKKFIIILASLLLIFSFWLFYLIPGPLNEVIPSEPVVVLPNETLIIDAYSMGFMPETIIVETDQNVNISIKNMDVVHSFDIDEFNVHQFLMGGKTTNISFIPNKAGEFIYYCNIPGHTEAGMWGKIIVK
;
A
#
# COMPACT_ATOMS: atom_id res chain seq x y z
N MET A 1 10.58 38.53 1.45
CA MET A 1 10.16 38.06 0.11
C MET A 1 9.43 36.74 0.26
N THR A 2 8.12 36.70 0.03
CA THR A 2 7.38 35.44 -0.02
C THR A 2 7.66 34.75 -1.35
N SER A 3 8.11 33.50 -1.32
CA SER A 3 8.42 32.71 -2.51
C SER A 3 7.19 32.58 -3.41
N LEU A 4 7.40 32.38 -4.72
CA LEU A 4 6.31 32.13 -5.69
C LEU A 4 5.35 31.03 -5.20
N THR A 5 5.90 30.00 -4.54
CA THR A 5 5.14 28.92 -3.89
C THR A 5 4.18 29.43 -2.82
N GLN A 6 4.62 30.29 -1.89
CA GLN A 6 3.75 30.85 -0.85
C GLN A 6 2.60 31.68 -1.43
N LYS A 7 2.84 32.42 -2.52
CA LYS A 7 1.79 33.19 -3.20
C LYS A 7 0.71 32.27 -3.79
N LEU A 8 1.10 31.12 -4.35
CA LEU A 8 0.16 30.13 -4.87
C LEU A 8 -0.67 29.49 -3.74
N LEU A 9 -0.03 29.09 -2.63
CA LEU A 9 -0.70 28.42 -1.51
C LEU A 9 -1.79 29.30 -0.85
N LYS A 10 -1.66 30.62 -0.93
CA LYS A 10 -2.64 31.59 -0.41
C LYS A 10 -3.84 31.81 -1.33
N LYS A 11 -3.80 31.39 -2.60
CA LYS A 11 -4.92 31.60 -3.54
C LYS A 11 -6.15 30.81 -3.11
N GLN A 12 -7.33 31.43 -3.12
CA GLN A 12 -8.57 30.78 -2.67
C GLN A 12 -8.93 29.54 -3.51
N TRP A 13 -8.71 29.61 -4.82
CA TRP A 13 -8.98 28.52 -5.77
C TRP A 13 -8.04 27.31 -5.60
N PHE A 14 -6.85 27.49 -5.02
CA PHE A 14 -5.87 26.42 -4.80
C PHE A 14 -6.02 25.84 -3.39
N PRO A 15 -6.10 24.52 -3.16
CA PRO A 15 -5.99 23.44 -4.13
C PRO A 15 -7.36 22.91 -4.61
N ASN A 16 -8.47 23.60 -4.32
CA ASN A 16 -9.81 23.11 -4.67
C ASN A 16 -9.99 22.85 -6.17
N SER A 17 -9.39 23.67 -7.04
CA SER A 17 -9.33 23.42 -8.49
C SER A 17 -8.72 22.06 -8.84
N LEU A 18 -7.58 21.70 -8.25
CA LEU A 18 -6.91 20.43 -8.48
C LEU A 18 -7.76 19.27 -7.98
N ARG A 19 -8.42 19.41 -6.82
CA ARG A 19 -9.34 18.38 -6.31
C ARG A 19 -10.55 18.18 -7.22
N ILE A 20 -11.09 19.26 -7.80
CA ILE A 20 -12.19 19.18 -8.77
C ILE A 20 -11.72 18.52 -10.06
N LEU A 21 -10.55 18.90 -10.57
CA LEU A 21 -9.95 18.29 -11.76
C LEU A 21 -9.72 16.79 -11.54
N THR A 22 -9.14 16.40 -10.41
CA THR A 22 -8.95 14.98 -10.06
C THR A 22 -10.29 14.27 -9.89
N LEU A 23 -11.31 14.90 -9.31
CA LEU A 23 -12.64 14.31 -9.21
C LEU A 23 -13.24 14.04 -10.60
N LEU A 24 -13.18 15.00 -11.52
CA LEU A 24 -13.65 14.82 -12.90
C LEU A 24 -12.88 13.71 -13.61
N PHE A 25 -11.56 13.64 -13.39
CA PHE A 25 -10.72 12.56 -13.92
C PHE A 25 -11.12 11.19 -13.37
N PHE A 26 -11.35 11.05 -12.06
CA PHE A 26 -11.82 9.79 -11.47
C PHE A 26 -13.23 9.41 -11.94
N ILE A 27 -14.13 10.38 -12.12
CA ILE A 27 -15.46 10.14 -12.71
C ILE A 27 -15.31 9.59 -14.13
N PHE A 28 -14.43 10.19 -14.94
CA PHE A 28 -14.14 9.69 -16.28
C PHE A 28 -13.62 8.23 -16.24
N LEU A 29 -12.67 7.91 -15.37
CA LEU A 29 -12.17 6.54 -15.22
C LEU A 29 -13.28 5.56 -14.79
N ILE A 30 -14.16 5.96 -13.87
CA ILE A 30 -15.33 5.17 -13.44
C ILE A 30 -16.27 4.92 -14.62
N LEU A 31 -16.52 5.92 -15.46
CA LEU A 31 -17.34 5.74 -16.67
C LEU A 31 -16.67 4.79 -17.66
N VAL A 32 -15.34 4.89 -17.86
CA VAL A 32 -14.59 3.97 -18.72
C VAL A 32 -14.66 2.53 -18.19
N LEU A 33 -14.58 2.32 -16.87
CA LEU A 33 -14.74 1.01 -16.26
C LEU A 33 -16.17 0.44 -16.42
N TYR A 34 -17.20 1.31 -16.42
CA TYR A 34 -18.59 0.89 -16.57
C TYR A 34 -18.96 0.56 -18.03
N TYR A 35 -18.54 1.40 -18.98
CA TYR A 35 -18.84 1.22 -20.40
C TYR A 35 -17.82 0.35 -21.15
N GLU A 36 -16.73 -0.04 -20.49
CA GLU A 36 -15.57 -0.78 -20.99
C GLU A 36 -14.74 -0.05 -22.06
N VAL A 37 -15.39 0.66 -22.99
CA VAL A 37 -14.76 1.47 -24.04
C VAL A 37 -15.49 2.79 -24.19
N ILE A 38 -14.76 3.90 -24.10
CA ILE A 38 -15.28 5.23 -24.41
C ILE A 38 -14.44 5.85 -25.51
N LYS A 39 -15.10 6.30 -26.59
CA LYS A 39 -14.47 7.10 -27.64
C LYS A 39 -14.56 8.58 -27.27
N LEU A 40 -13.41 9.25 -27.16
CA LEU A 40 -13.34 10.69 -26.93
C LEU A 40 -12.45 11.30 -28.01
N PHE A 41 -13.01 12.24 -28.79
CA PHE A 41 -12.38 12.78 -29.99
C PHE A 41 -11.97 11.63 -30.95
N ASN A 42 -10.67 11.47 -31.22
CA ASN A 42 -10.12 10.43 -32.09
C ASN A 42 -9.47 9.26 -31.32
N ASN A 43 -9.56 9.24 -30.00
CA ASN A 43 -8.92 8.24 -29.15
C ASN A 43 -9.94 7.30 -28.49
N TYR A 44 -9.55 6.04 -28.32
CA TYR A 44 -10.32 5.03 -27.62
C TYR A 44 -9.71 4.80 -26.24
N PHE A 45 -10.52 4.96 -25.19
CA PHE A 45 -10.13 4.72 -23.82
C PHE A 45 -10.80 3.42 -23.35
N THR A 46 -9.99 2.40 -23.06
CA THR A 46 -10.44 1.08 -22.64
C THR A 46 -10.39 0.93 -21.11
N SER A 47 -11.12 -0.04 -20.57
CA SER A 47 -11.09 -0.38 -19.15
C SER A 47 -9.69 -0.82 -18.68
N TYR A 48 -8.91 -1.48 -19.53
CA TYR A 48 -7.50 -1.82 -19.25
C TYR A 48 -6.66 -0.57 -18.96
N TRP A 49 -6.84 0.49 -19.75
CA TRP A 49 -6.16 1.76 -19.52
C TRP A 49 -6.60 2.41 -18.20
N ALA A 50 -7.89 2.31 -17.86
CA ALA A 50 -8.38 2.81 -16.57
C ALA A 50 -7.80 2.02 -15.38
N LEU A 51 -7.80 0.68 -15.44
CA LEU A 51 -7.19 -0.17 -14.41
C LEU A 51 -5.70 0.11 -14.26
N PHE A 52 -4.97 0.24 -15.37
CA PHE A 52 -3.56 0.60 -15.38
C PHE A 52 -3.29 1.95 -14.71
N ILE A 53 -4.07 2.99 -15.01
CA ILE A 53 -3.87 4.29 -14.38
C ILE A 53 -4.15 4.24 -12.88
N ILE A 54 -5.25 3.59 -12.48
CA ILE A 54 -5.66 3.53 -11.07
C ILE A 54 -4.67 2.70 -10.25
N TRP A 55 -4.39 1.48 -10.68
CA TRP A 55 -3.66 0.55 -9.84
C TRP A 55 -2.16 0.57 -10.15
N THR A 56 -1.77 0.68 -11.41
CA THR A 56 -0.37 0.67 -11.81
C THR A 56 0.33 2.01 -11.65
N LEU A 57 -0.31 3.13 -11.98
CA LEU A 57 0.33 4.45 -11.89
C LEU A 57 -0.01 5.19 -10.59
N TRP A 58 -1.29 5.26 -10.22
CA TRP A 58 -1.71 6.07 -9.08
C TRP A 58 -1.24 5.51 -7.74
N TRP A 59 -1.25 4.19 -7.56
CA TRP A 59 -0.83 3.57 -6.30
C TRP A 59 0.65 3.79 -5.95
N PRO A 60 1.63 3.55 -6.86
CA PRO A 60 3.03 3.96 -6.66
C PRO A 60 3.21 5.46 -6.46
N PHE A 61 2.46 6.28 -7.20
CA PHE A 61 2.51 7.73 -7.07
C PHE A 61 2.16 8.19 -5.65
N LEU A 62 1.20 7.56 -4.97
CA LEU A 62 0.89 7.87 -3.58
C LEU A 62 2.09 7.66 -2.65
N TYR A 63 2.81 6.56 -2.79
CA TYR A 63 3.96 6.23 -1.96
C TYR A 63 5.12 7.20 -2.17
N ILE A 64 5.43 7.50 -3.43
CA ILE A 64 6.44 8.50 -3.79
C ILE A 64 6.04 9.87 -3.23
N SER A 65 4.77 10.25 -3.39
CA SER A 65 4.26 11.53 -2.89
C SER A 65 4.42 11.65 -1.37
N VAL A 66 4.20 10.58 -0.61
CA VAL A 66 4.32 10.61 0.85
C VAL A 66 5.74 10.81 1.32
N LEU A 67 6.72 10.17 0.68
CA LEU A 67 8.11 10.34 1.08
C LEU A 67 8.61 11.77 0.80
N PHE A 68 8.40 12.28 -0.41
CA PHE A 68 8.99 13.58 -0.80
C PHE A 68 8.11 14.77 -0.42
N PHE A 69 6.80 14.60 -0.51
CA PHE A 69 5.81 15.68 -0.40
C PHE A 69 4.81 15.44 0.73
N SER A 70 5.04 14.49 1.63
CA SER A 70 4.15 14.21 2.76
C SER A 70 2.72 13.95 2.28
N ARG A 71 1.69 14.38 3.01
CA ARG A 71 0.29 14.09 2.67
C ARG A 71 -0.30 15.01 1.58
N VAL A 72 0.52 15.52 0.65
CA VAL A 72 0.06 16.41 -0.44
C VAL A 72 -1.08 15.78 -1.24
N TRP A 73 -1.05 14.47 -1.51
CA TRP A 73 -2.18 13.80 -2.16
C TRP A 73 -3.50 14.05 -1.42
N CYS A 74 -3.53 13.81 -0.10
CA CYS A 74 -4.74 13.95 0.72
C CYS A 74 -5.31 15.38 0.70
N GLY A 75 -4.45 16.41 0.66
CA GLY A 75 -4.86 17.81 0.68
C GLY A 75 -5.15 18.41 -0.68
N PHE A 76 -4.35 18.07 -1.70
CA PHE A 76 -4.34 18.77 -2.99
C PHE A 76 -5.06 18.02 -4.09
N LEU A 77 -5.06 16.69 -4.05
CA LEU A 77 -5.47 15.87 -5.18
C LEU A 77 -6.64 14.95 -4.84
N CYS A 78 -6.78 14.53 -3.58
CA CYS A 78 -7.72 13.49 -3.18
C CYS A 78 -9.18 13.89 -3.42
N PRO A 79 -9.89 13.20 -4.34
CA PRO A 79 -11.29 13.50 -4.66
C PRO A 79 -12.23 13.06 -3.53
N LEU A 80 -11.88 12.04 -2.75
CA LEU A 80 -12.67 11.58 -1.60
C LEU A 80 -12.76 12.63 -0.49
N GLY A 81 -11.68 13.38 -0.27
CA GLY A 81 -11.73 14.50 0.67
C GLY A 81 -12.72 15.56 0.20
N LEU A 82 -12.87 15.76 -1.11
CA LEU A 82 -13.82 16.71 -1.70
C LEU A 82 -15.26 16.22 -1.55
N ALA A 83 -15.50 14.92 -1.81
CA ALA A 83 -16.78 14.28 -1.55
C ALA A 83 -17.19 14.43 -0.07
N ASN A 84 -16.27 14.17 0.86
CA ASN A 84 -16.53 14.33 2.30
C ASN A 84 -16.80 15.79 2.70
N GLU A 85 -16.06 16.75 2.13
CA GLU A 85 -16.32 18.18 2.34
C GLU A 85 -17.69 18.61 1.82
N TYR A 86 -18.10 18.11 0.66
CA TYR A 86 -19.41 18.42 0.09
C TYR A 86 -20.55 17.86 0.95
N GLY A 87 -20.40 16.63 1.46
CA GLY A 87 -21.32 16.06 2.45
C GLY A 87 -21.43 16.92 3.71
N ASP A 88 -20.30 17.36 4.29
CA ASP A 88 -20.30 18.20 5.50
C ASP A 88 -20.96 19.58 5.28
N LYS A 89 -20.90 20.13 4.06
CA LYS A 89 -21.63 21.37 3.70
C LYS A 89 -23.14 21.17 3.64
N LEU A 90 -23.61 19.98 3.25
CA LEU A 90 -25.04 19.65 3.16
C LEU A 90 -25.61 19.15 4.48
N ARG A 91 -24.76 18.85 5.46
CA ARG A 91 -25.14 18.30 6.76
C ARG A 91 -26.12 19.20 7.51
N LYS A 92 -27.19 18.59 8.00
CA LYS A 92 -28.15 19.17 8.96
C LYS A 92 -28.04 18.39 10.28
N GLY A 93 -27.45 18.93 11.34
CA GLY A 93 -27.43 18.22 12.64
C GLY A 93 -26.30 18.55 13.62
N LYS A 94 -26.29 17.79 14.74
CA LYS A 94 -25.38 17.94 15.89
C LYS A 94 -23.98 17.39 15.60
N THR A 95 -22.98 17.95 16.29
CA THR A 95 -21.58 17.52 16.22
C THR A 95 -21.33 16.32 17.13
N ILE A 96 -20.88 15.18 16.58
CA ILE A 96 -20.50 13.99 17.36
C ILE A 96 -18.97 13.96 17.54
N ASN A 97 -18.51 13.78 18.77
CA ASN A 97 -17.08 13.68 19.08
C ASN A 97 -16.58 12.22 18.93
N MET A 98 -15.65 12.00 17.99
CA MET A 98 -15.21 10.69 17.53
C MET A 98 -13.85 10.23 18.09
N ASN A 99 -13.36 10.84 19.17
CA ASN A 99 -12.04 10.51 19.72
C ASN A 99 -11.85 9.01 20.08
N LYS A 100 -12.93 8.28 20.36
CA LYS A 100 -12.89 6.84 20.67
C LYS A 100 -12.59 5.94 19.46
N TRP A 101 -12.74 6.44 18.23
CA TRP A 101 -12.62 5.64 17.00
C TRP A 101 -11.25 5.77 16.34
N SER A 102 -10.27 6.29 17.07
CA SER A 102 -8.90 6.48 16.58
C SER A 102 -8.21 5.16 16.18
N PHE A 103 -8.65 4.01 16.71
CA PHE A 103 -8.10 2.70 16.35
C PHE A 103 -8.73 2.07 15.09
N LEU A 104 -9.98 2.43 14.77
CA LEU A 104 -10.74 1.84 13.66
C LEU A 104 -10.02 1.85 12.29
N PRO A 105 -9.40 2.96 11.84
CA PRO A 105 -8.82 2.98 10.51
C PRO A 105 -7.55 2.11 10.38
N PHE A 106 -6.91 1.73 11.49
CA PHE A 106 -5.81 0.76 11.49
C PHE A 106 -6.33 -0.66 11.19
N VAL A 107 -7.46 -1.05 11.79
CA VAL A 107 -8.11 -2.35 11.52
C VAL A 107 -8.66 -2.40 10.10
N LEU A 108 -9.35 -1.34 9.67
CA LEU A 108 -9.90 -1.25 8.31
C LEU A 108 -8.82 -1.37 7.24
N PHE A 109 -7.57 -1.00 7.51
CA PHE A 109 -6.47 -1.18 6.57
C PHE A 109 -6.23 -2.66 6.27
N PHE A 110 -6.09 -3.49 7.30
CA PHE A 110 -5.89 -4.93 7.12
C PHE A 110 -7.12 -5.61 6.50
N VAL A 111 -8.33 -5.16 6.86
CA VAL A 111 -9.57 -5.67 6.25
C VAL A 111 -9.60 -5.35 4.75
N ILE A 112 -9.28 -4.12 4.34
CA ILE A 112 -9.27 -3.75 2.92
C ILE A 112 -8.19 -4.53 2.17
N VAL A 113 -6.97 -4.66 2.72
CA VAL A 113 -5.92 -5.46 2.06
C VAL A 113 -6.34 -6.92 1.92
N PHE A 114 -6.99 -7.50 2.94
CA PHE A 114 -7.52 -8.86 2.84
C PHE A 114 -8.60 -8.98 1.76
N LEU A 115 -9.57 -8.05 1.74
CA LEU A 115 -10.64 -8.03 0.72
C LEU A 115 -10.10 -7.84 -0.70
N GLU A 116 -9.09 -6.97 -0.86
CA GLU A 116 -8.41 -6.73 -2.11
C GLU A 116 -7.80 -8.02 -2.67
N GLN A 117 -7.10 -8.77 -1.83
CA GLN A 117 -6.46 -10.03 -2.21
C GLN A 117 -7.47 -11.12 -2.62
N ILE A 118 -8.58 -11.28 -1.90
CA ILE A 118 -9.56 -12.33 -2.23
C ILE A 118 -10.51 -11.98 -3.39
N SER A 119 -10.63 -10.70 -3.74
CA SER A 119 -11.61 -10.23 -4.73
C SER A 119 -11.04 -10.03 -6.13
N GLY A 120 -9.72 -10.04 -6.30
CA GLY A 120 -9.08 -9.70 -7.58
C GLY A 120 -9.32 -8.24 -7.95
N LEU A 121 -9.35 -7.35 -6.96
CA LEU A 121 -9.72 -5.94 -7.10
C LEU A 121 -9.01 -5.27 -8.29
N PHE A 122 -7.72 -5.55 -8.50
CA PHE A 122 -6.90 -4.90 -9.53
C PHE A 122 -7.19 -5.33 -10.97
N LEU A 123 -7.94 -6.41 -11.17
CA LEU A 123 -8.12 -7.06 -12.47
C LEU A 123 -9.56 -6.98 -12.94
N SER A 124 -10.50 -6.94 -12.00
CA SER A 124 -11.91 -6.91 -12.33
C SER A 124 -12.44 -5.47 -12.39
N ASN A 125 -12.92 -5.08 -13.57
CA ASN A 125 -13.63 -3.83 -13.80
C ASN A 125 -14.77 -3.65 -12.79
N THR A 126 -15.61 -4.68 -12.64
CA THR A 126 -16.80 -4.68 -11.77
C THR A 126 -16.42 -4.50 -10.31
N VAL A 127 -15.42 -5.24 -9.82
CA VAL A 127 -14.98 -5.14 -8.43
C VAL A 127 -14.34 -3.78 -8.17
N THR A 128 -13.49 -3.28 -9.08
CA THR A 128 -12.91 -1.93 -8.99
C THR A 128 -14.01 -0.86 -8.95
N LEU A 129 -15.01 -0.96 -9.84
CA LEU A 129 -16.12 -0.02 -9.92
C LEU A 129 -16.91 0.03 -8.61
N ILE A 130 -17.31 -1.14 -8.09
CA ILE A 130 -18.03 -1.26 -6.81
C ILE A 130 -17.19 -0.68 -5.68
N PHE A 131 -15.89 -1.00 -5.63
CA PHE A 131 -14.98 -0.46 -4.62
C PHE A 131 -14.96 1.07 -4.61
N PHE A 132 -14.79 1.72 -5.77
CA PHE A 132 -14.78 3.18 -5.81
C PHE A 132 -16.14 3.78 -5.48
N ILE A 133 -17.25 3.24 -5.99
CA ILE A 133 -18.60 3.74 -5.67
C ILE A 133 -18.83 3.67 -4.16
N LEU A 134 -18.53 2.53 -3.52
CA LEU A 134 -18.67 2.36 -2.08
C LEU A 134 -17.75 3.33 -1.31
N PHE A 135 -16.50 3.50 -1.75
CA PHE A 135 -15.54 4.36 -1.07
C PHE A 135 -15.90 5.85 -1.17
N PHE A 136 -16.35 6.31 -2.34
CA PHE A 136 -16.87 7.67 -2.55
C PHE A 136 -18.17 7.91 -1.78
N SER A 137 -19.10 6.96 -1.84
CA SER A 137 -20.38 7.05 -1.11
C SER A 137 -20.15 7.08 0.39
N THR A 138 -19.25 6.25 0.91
CA THR A 138 -18.87 6.26 2.32
C THR A 138 -18.25 7.60 2.70
N ALA A 139 -17.32 8.15 1.92
CA ALA A 139 -16.74 9.45 2.18
C ALA A 139 -17.80 10.57 2.21
N PHE A 140 -18.74 10.56 1.27
CA PHE A 140 -19.84 11.53 1.20
C PHE A 140 -20.82 11.39 2.38
N ILE A 141 -21.29 10.17 2.66
CA ILE A 141 -22.19 9.85 3.79
C ILE A 141 -21.54 10.23 5.11
N PHE A 142 -20.25 9.94 5.31
CA PHE A 142 -19.54 10.38 6.50
C PHE A 142 -19.48 11.91 6.64
N GLY A 143 -19.52 12.65 5.53
CA GLY A 143 -19.61 14.11 5.56
C GLY A 143 -21.01 14.56 5.98
N LEU A 144 -22.04 13.89 5.47
CA LEU A 144 -23.43 14.16 5.87
C LEU A 144 -23.69 13.86 7.35
N LEU A 145 -23.05 12.82 7.90
CA LEU A 145 -23.28 12.38 9.28
C LEU A 145 -22.36 13.07 10.30
N PHE A 146 -21.11 13.35 9.93
CA PHE A 146 -20.08 13.82 10.86
C PHE A 146 -19.44 15.12 10.39
N THR A 147 -19.05 15.95 11.36
CA THR A 147 -18.48 17.27 11.09
C THR A 147 -17.08 17.21 10.50
N ARG A 148 -16.72 18.21 9.69
CA ARG A 148 -15.37 18.37 9.12
C ARG A 148 -14.96 17.17 8.27
N TRP A 149 -13.66 16.97 8.07
CA TRP A 149 -13.17 15.84 7.27
C TRP A 149 -12.99 14.56 8.11
N SER A 150 -14.08 14.14 8.75
CA SER A 150 -14.08 13.00 9.68
C SER A 150 -13.71 11.69 8.99
N PHE A 151 -14.11 11.49 7.72
CA PHE A 151 -13.72 10.31 6.95
C PHE A 151 -12.20 10.20 6.84
N CYS A 152 -11.53 11.30 6.49
CA CYS A 152 -10.08 11.33 6.30
C CYS A 152 -9.28 11.08 7.59
N LYS A 153 -9.89 11.35 8.76
CA LYS A 153 -9.24 11.20 10.07
C LYS A 153 -9.53 9.86 10.74
N TYR A 154 -10.77 9.36 10.63
CA TYR A 154 -11.23 8.22 11.43
C TYR A 154 -11.60 6.97 10.62
N ILE A 155 -11.70 7.06 9.29
CA ILE A 155 -12.18 5.94 8.46
C ILE A 155 -11.19 5.56 7.37
N CYS A 156 -10.66 6.54 6.63
CA CYS A 156 -9.84 6.30 5.44
C CYS A 156 -8.59 5.45 5.78
N PRO A 157 -8.53 4.18 5.34
CA PRO A 157 -7.46 3.28 5.78
C PRO A 157 -6.13 3.62 5.12
N ILE A 158 -6.18 3.98 3.83
CA ILE A 158 -5.06 4.52 3.07
C ILE A 158 -4.54 5.79 3.74
N GLY A 159 -5.45 6.63 4.25
CA GLY A 159 -5.09 7.86 4.96
C GLY A 159 -4.25 7.62 6.21
N VAL A 160 -4.49 6.52 6.93
CA VAL A 160 -3.68 6.14 8.10
C VAL A 160 -2.30 5.67 7.69
N LEU A 161 -2.22 4.78 6.70
CA LEU A 161 -0.94 4.30 6.16
C LEU A 161 -0.05 5.46 5.69
N LEU A 162 -0.59 6.34 4.83
CA LEU A 162 0.10 7.53 4.36
C LEU A 162 0.46 8.49 5.50
N GLY A 163 -0.40 8.58 6.53
CA GLY A 163 -0.13 9.37 7.73
C GLY A 163 1.09 8.87 8.51
N VAL A 164 1.20 7.57 8.74
CA VAL A 164 2.35 6.95 9.43
C VAL A 164 3.63 7.13 8.63
N PHE A 165 3.62 6.84 7.33
CA PHE A 165 4.79 7.01 6.46
C PHE A 165 5.19 8.49 6.25
N SER A 166 4.25 9.43 6.34
CA SER A 166 4.57 10.87 6.21
C SER A 166 5.49 11.41 7.32
N ARG A 167 5.70 10.66 8.41
CA ARG A 167 6.71 11.00 9.43
C ARG A 167 8.14 10.91 8.92
N LEU A 168 8.37 10.13 7.86
CA LEU A 168 9.66 10.02 7.18
C LEU A 168 9.88 11.11 6.11
N SER A 169 8.88 11.96 5.87
CA SER A 169 8.89 12.83 4.70
C SER A 169 9.83 14.04 4.78
N PHE A 170 10.25 14.52 3.60
CA PHE A 170 11.11 15.70 3.46
C PHE A 170 10.38 17.03 3.57
N LEU A 171 9.04 17.03 3.55
CA LEU A 171 8.21 18.24 3.56
C LEU A 171 7.21 18.19 4.71
N GLY A 172 6.91 19.34 5.32
CA GLY A 172 5.88 19.41 6.34
C GLY A 172 5.39 20.82 6.59
N LEU A 173 4.16 20.95 7.09
CA LEU A 173 3.64 22.23 7.57
C LEU A 173 4.27 22.53 8.92
N ARG A 174 4.89 23.71 9.07
CA ARG A 174 5.48 24.18 10.33
C ARG A 174 5.05 25.61 10.61
N THR A 175 4.96 25.95 11.90
CA THR A 175 4.60 27.30 12.39
C THR A 175 5.77 27.96 13.09
N GLN A 176 5.70 29.28 13.19
CA GLN A 176 6.62 30.10 13.98
C GLN A 176 5.97 30.38 15.34
N GLU A 177 6.57 29.84 16.40
CA GLU A 177 5.99 29.88 17.75
C GLU A 177 5.83 31.32 18.26
N GLU A 178 6.80 32.19 17.99
CA GLU A 178 6.80 33.62 18.36
C GLU A 178 5.57 34.34 17.81
N LYS A 179 5.33 34.23 16.48
CA LYS A 179 4.14 34.81 15.83
C LYS A 179 2.84 34.20 16.34
N CYS A 180 2.85 32.90 16.63
CA CYS A 180 1.68 32.18 17.12
C CYS A 180 1.33 32.52 18.57
N LYS A 181 2.27 32.98 19.40
CA LYS A 181 2.01 33.40 20.79
C LYS A 181 1.25 34.73 20.85
N VAL A 182 1.61 35.68 19.98
CA VAL A 182 0.99 37.03 19.93
C VAL A 182 -0.38 37.02 19.22
N CYS A 183 -0.66 36.00 18.41
CA CYS A 183 -1.91 35.89 17.67
C CYS A 183 -3.13 35.61 18.58
N THR A 184 -4.02 36.60 18.71
CA THR A 184 -5.26 36.53 19.50
C THR A 184 -6.45 35.98 18.70
N THR A 185 -6.54 36.25 17.39
CA THR A 185 -7.70 35.88 16.55
C THR A 185 -7.81 34.38 16.30
N ARG A 186 -6.67 33.68 16.22
CA ARG A 186 -6.57 32.23 15.95
C ARG A 186 -7.37 31.78 14.72
N ASP A 187 -7.41 32.60 13.67
CA ASP A 187 -8.14 32.37 12.41
C ASP A 187 -7.79 31.03 11.72
N CYS A 188 -6.58 30.52 11.94
CA CYS A 188 -6.16 29.21 11.48
C CYS A 188 -6.98 28.04 12.09
N LEU A 189 -7.63 28.26 13.23
CA LEU A 189 -8.49 27.30 13.95
C LEU A 189 -9.98 27.62 13.78
N THR A 190 -10.36 28.89 13.88
CA THR A 190 -11.76 29.35 13.80
C THR A 190 -12.27 29.41 12.36
N GLY A 191 -11.38 29.64 11.39
CA GLY A 191 -11.70 29.69 9.98
C GLY A 191 -12.12 31.09 9.50
N THR A 192 -11.89 31.35 8.21
CA THR A 192 -12.40 32.54 7.50
C THR A 192 -13.14 32.08 6.22
N LYS A 193 -13.07 32.84 5.12
CA LYS A 193 -13.55 32.42 3.80
C LYS A 193 -12.92 31.11 3.31
N ALA A 194 -11.68 30.79 3.70
CA ALA A 194 -11.04 29.54 3.32
C ALA A 194 -11.47 28.32 4.17
N GLY A 195 -12.33 28.52 5.18
CA GLY A 195 -12.78 27.50 6.13
C GLY A 195 -11.73 27.17 7.20
N PHE A 196 -12.15 26.48 8.26
CA PHE A 196 -11.28 26.05 9.36
C PHE A 196 -10.45 24.81 9.01
N CYS A 197 -9.48 24.47 9.87
CA CYS A 197 -8.68 23.26 9.76
C CYS A 197 -9.55 21.98 9.85
N PRO A 198 -9.57 21.13 8.80
CA PRO A 198 -10.55 20.06 8.70
C PRO A 198 -10.26 18.84 9.58
N THR A 199 -9.02 18.67 10.08
CA THR A 199 -8.61 17.47 10.85
C THR A 199 -8.47 17.70 12.35
N PHE A 200 -9.03 18.80 12.87
CA PHE A 200 -9.05 19.10 14.31
C PHE A 200 -7.64 19.16 14.94
N ILE A 201 -6.62 19.57 14.18
CA ILE A 201 -5.26 19.72 14.71
C ILE A 201 -5.05 21.12 15.25
N SER A 202 -4.23 21.24 16.30
CA SER A 202 -3.79 22.52 16.81
C SER A 202 -2.67 23.06 15.93
N VAL A 203 -3.05 23.82 14.89
CA VAL A 203 -2.13 24.40 13.91
C VAL A 203 -0.98 25.18 14.55
N PRO A 204 -1.19 26.04 15.57
CA PRO A 204 -0.08 26.81 16.17
C PRO A 204 1.08 25.96 16.72
N PHE A 205 0.79 24.74 17.17
CA PHE A 205 1.75 23.83 17.79
C PHE A 205 2.04 22.60 16.92
N ILE A 206 1.79 22.69 15.61
CA ILE A 206 2.01 21.57 14.71
C ILE A 206 3.48 21.20 14.63
N LYS A 207 3.79 19.97 15.04
CA LYS A 207 5.13 19.37 14.95
C LYS A 207 5.17 18.09 14.13
N ASN A 208 4.00 17.51 13.83
CA ASN A 208 3.89 16.24 13.12
C ASN A 208 3.25 16.39 11.73
N ASN A 209 3.63 15.51 10.82
CA ASN A 209 3.07 15.41 9.47
C ASN A 209 1.86 14.46 9.42
N LYS A 210 1.82 13.48 10.32
CA LYS A 210 0.77 12.44 10.37
C LYS A 210 -0.64 13.03 10.37
N ASP A 211 -0.92 14.02 11.20
CA ASP A 211 -2.29 14.53 11.41
C ASP A 211 -2.67 15.64 10.41
N CYS A 212 -1.70 16.17 9.66
CA CYS A 212 -1.90 17.27 8.72
C CYS A 212 -2.08 16.76 7.28
N LEU A 213 -3.25 17.02 6.69
CA LEU A 213 -3.52 16.67 5.29
C LEU A 213 -2.91 17.66 4.28
N LEU A 214 -2.21 18.70 4.74
CA LEU A 214 -1.66 19.76 3.87
C LEU A 214 -2.70 20.49 3.00
N CYS A 215 -3.93 20.71 3.49
CA CYS A 215 -5.00 21.41 2.74
C CYS A 215 -4.84 22.95 2.61
N THR A 216 -3.76 23.52 3.14
CA THR A 216 -3.38 24.95 3.15
C THR A 216 -4.38 25.97 3.72
N ARG A 217 -5.54 25.57 4.23
CA ARG A 217 -6.52 26.50 4.85
C ARG A 217 -5.93 27.38 5.94
N CYS A 218 -5.06 26.82 6.78
CA CYS A 218 -4.37 27.58 7.82
C CYS A 218 -3.41 28.65 7.28
N ILE A 219 -2.76 28.40 6.15
CA ILE A 219 -1.87 29.37 5.47
C ILE A 219 -2.71 30.55 4.97
N LYS A 220 -3.89 30.27 4.40
CA LYS A 220 -4.82 31.31 3.90
C LYS A 220 -5.46 32.14 5.01
N ASN A 221 -5.72 31.52 6.17
CA ASN A 221 -6.38 32.20 7.28
C ASN A 221 -5.43 32.99 8.17
N CYS A 222 -4.13 32.71 8.17
CA CYS A 222 -3.23 33.28 9.17
C CYS A 222 -2.91 34.76 8.87
N PRO A 223 -3.23 35.72 9.77
CA PRO A 223 -2.91 37.13 9.56
C PRO A 223 -1.40 37.44 9.70
N TYR A 224 -0.63 36.57 10.35
CA TYR A 224 0.79 36.76 10.62
C TYR A 224 1.72 35.96 9.69
N ASP A 225 1.17 35.22 8.73
CA ASP A 225 1.93 34.33 7.84
C ASP A 225 2.87 33.39 8.60
N SER A 226 2.36 32.74 9.64
CA SER A 226 3.13 31.81 10.48
C SER A 226 3.15 30.38 9.93
N PRO A 227 2.01 29.75 9.55
CA PRO A 227 2.02 28.43 8.94
C PRO A 227 2.63 28.49 7.54
N ASP A 228 3.58 27.59 7.29
CA ASP A 228 4.24 27.49 5.98
C ASP A 228 4.72 26.05 5.71
N LEU A 229 4.86 25.70 4.43
CA LEU A 229 5.47 24.44 4.02
C LEU A 229 6.98 24.59 4.07
N LYS A 230 7.62 23.79 4.94
CA LYS A 230 9.08 23.80 5.12
C LYS A 230 9.66 22.44 4.79
N LEU A 231 10.91 22.45 4.32
CA LEU A 231 11.71 21.24 4.31
C LEU A 231 11.95 20.79 5.75
N VAL A 232 11.73 19.53 6.01
CA VAL A 232 11.92 18.87 7.30
C VAL A 232 12.95 17.78 7.09
N LYS A 233 13.90 17.66 8.02
CA LYS A 233 14.83 16.54 8.01
C LYS A 233 14.02 15.23 8.11
N PRO A 234 14.16 14.29 7.16
CA PRO A 234 13.44 13.02 7.18
C PRO A 234 13.51 12.33 8.53
N GLY A 235 12.35 11.96 9.07
CA GLY A 235 12.23 11.26 10.34
C GLY A 235 12.69 12.04 11.58
N LYS A 236 12.84 13.37 11.48
CA LYS A 236 13.02 14.23 12.66
C LYS A 236 11.93 14.01 13.70
N GLU A 237 10.69 13.76 13.27
CA GLU A 237 9.56 13.46 14.16
C GLU A 237 9.76 12.20 14.99
N ILE A 238 10.53 11.24 14.47
CA ILE A 238 10.87 9.99 15.17
C ILE A 238 11.92 10.27 16.24
N ILE A 239 12.97 11.01 15.89
CA ILE A 239 14.05 11.39 16.82
C ILE A 239 13.49 12.23 17.98
N ASP A 240 12.64 13.20 17.66
CA ASP A 240 12.03 14.12 18.62
C ASP A 240 10.83 13.48 19.37
N LYS A 241 10.50 12.21 19.10
CA LYS A 241 9.41 11.43 19.73
C LYS A 241 8.05 12.14 19.67
N VAL A 242 7.75 12.81 18.55
CA VAL A 242 6.57 13.67 18.42
C VAL A 242 5.29 12.82 18.41
N ASN A 243 4.50 12.92 19.49
CA ASN A 243 3.19 12.29 19.64
C ASN A 243 3.23 10.78 19.33
N PHE A 244 4.16 10.06 19.93
CA PHE A 244 4.21 8.61 19.81
C PHE A 244 2.98 7.96 20.43
N SER A 245 2.39 6.99 19.74
CA SER A 245 1.24 6.24 20.24
C SER A 245 1.45 4.74 20.06
N LEU A 246 1.00 3.97 21.04
CA LEU A 246 1.09 2.51 21.01
C LEU A 246 0.33 1.92 19.82
N ASN A 247 -0.85 2.47 19.50
CA ASN A 247 -1.67 2.00 18.37
C ASN A 247 -0.93 2.14 17.03
N GLU A 248 -0.21 3.25 16.84
CA GLU A 248 0.60 3.46 15.64
C GLU A 248 1.80 2.52 15.61
N SER A 249 2.46 2.28 16.75
CA SER A 249 3.55 1.30 16.83
C SER A 249 3.09 -0.12 16.47
N LEU A 250 1.98 -0.57 17.08
CA LEU A 250 1.37 -1.87 16.78
C LEU A 250 0.97 -1.99 15.31
N PHE A 251 0.47 -0.90 14.71
CA PHE A 251 0.18 -0.88 13.29
C PHE A 251 1.43 -1.05 12.42
N ILE A 252 2.54 -0.37 12.75
CA ILE A 252 3.81 -0.53 12.01
C ILE A 252 4.33 -1.98 12.11
N ILE A 253 4.27 -2.56 13.31
CA ILE A 253 4.66 -3.95 13.57
C ILE A 253 3.74 -4.92 12.82
N ALA A 254 2.43 -4.65 12.78
CA ALA A 254 1.48 -5.46 12.04
C ALA A 254 1.69 -5.35 10.52
N ILE A 255 2.03 -4.18 9.98
CA ILE A 255 2.43 -4.04 8.58
C ILE A 255 3.70 -4.85 8.31
N LEU A 256 4.68 -4.83 9.22
CA LEU A 256 5.87 -5.68 9.07
C LEU A 256 5.47 -7.16 8.94
N GLY A 257 4.57 -7.65 9.78
CA GLY A 257 4.02 -9.02 9.67
C GLY A 257 3.31 -9.27 8.34
N LEU A 258 2.44 -8.35 7.91
CA LEU A 258 1.78 -8.39 6.61
C LEU A 258 2.79 -8.47 5.45
N THR A 259 3.93 -7.77 5.53
CA THR A 259 4.91 -7.76 4.43
C THR A 259 5.49 -9.15 4.14
N PHE A 260 5.52 -10.05 5.12
CA PHE A 260 5.95 -11.43 4.88
C PHE A 260 4.93 -12.22 4.04
N THR A 261 3.63 -11.91 4.11
CA THR A 261 2.58 -12.62 3.36
C THR A 261 2.34 -12.06 1.95
N LEU A 262 3.06 -11.00 1.58
CA LEU A 262 3.08 -10.44 0.24
C LEU A 262 4.16 -11.08 -0.65
N ASN A 263 4.72 -12.21 -0.23
CA ASN A 263 5.76 -12.95 -0.96
C ASN A 263 5.49 -14.46 -0.90
N SER A 264 5.72 -15.18 -1.99
CA SER A 264 5.54 -16.65 -2.12
C SER A 264 6.18 -17.42 -0.98
N ARG A 265 7.48 -17.19 -0.78
CA ARG A 265 8.28 -17.93 0.19
C ARG A 265 7.83 -17.60 1.61
N GLY A 266 7.49 -16.34 1.88
CA GLY A 266 6.97 -15.94 3.19
C GLY A 266 5.62 -16.60 3.52
N VAL A 267 4.73 -16.71 2.54
CA VAL A 267 3.47 -17.46 2.71
C VAL A 267 3.73 -18.94 2.93
N GLN A 268 4.59 -19.57 2.12
CA GLN A 268 4.98 -20.97 2.30
C GLN A 268 5.57 -21.24 3.69
N PHE A 269 6.41 -20.35 4.21
CA PHE A 269 6.96 -20.45 5.56
C PHE A 269 5.87 -20.52 6.64
N PHE A 270 4.84 -19.67 6.57
CA PHE A 270 3.75 -19.72 7.54
C PHE A 270 2.83 -20.93 7.33
N ARG A 271 2.65 -21.39 6.08
CA ARG A 271 1.84 -22.57 5.77
C ARG A 271 2.42 -23.86 6.35
N GLN A 272 3.74 -23.95 6.52
CA GLN A 272 4.37 -25.08 7.24
C GLN A 272 3.91 -25.19 8.71
N LEU A 273 3.37 -24.12 9.28
CA LEU A 273 2.82 -24.11 10.64
C LEU A 273 1.32 -24.44 10.69
N ILE A 274 0.67 -24.59 9.52
CA ILE A 274 -0.76 -24.85 9.39
C ILE A 274 -0.96 -26.35 9.11
N PHE A 275 -1.56 -27.06 10.06
CA PHE A 275 -1.88 -28.50 9.93
C PHE A 275 -3.32 -28.76 9.48
N LEU A 276 -4.09 -27.71 9.16
CA LEU A 276 -5.48 -27.80 8.74
C LEU A 276 -5.57 -27.71 7.21
N ASP A 277 -6.34 -28.60 6.59
CA ASP A 277 -6.64 -28.56 5.15
C ASP A 277 -7.69 -27.47 4.88
N LEU A 278 -7.21 -26.24 4.72
CA LEU A 278 -8.01 -25.06 4.39
C LEU A 278 -7.69 -24.60 2.98
N ASN A 279 -8.70 -24.09 2.29
CA ASN A 279 -8.57 -23.55 0.93
C ASN A 279 -9.25 -22.18 0.82
N GLY A 280 -8.90 -21.44 -0.23
CA GLY A 280 -9.56 -20.19 -0.58
C GLY A 280 -9.30 -19.06 0.42
N TRP A 281 -10.36 -18.29 0.71
CA TRP A 281 -10.30 -17.13 1.60
C TRP A 281 -9.96 -17.48 3.07
N LEU A 282 -10.32 -18.67 3.54
CA LEU A 282 -10.02 -19.13 4.91
C LEU A 282 -8.52 -19.36 5.10
N LEU A 283 -7.87 -20.00 4.13
CA LEU A 283 -6.42 -20.18 4.14
C LEU A 283 -5.71 -18.83 4.15
N ARG A 284 -6.15 -17.90 3.28
CA ARG A 284 -5.56 -16.56 3.21
C ARG A 284 -5.74 -15.76 4.50
N LEU A 285 -6.89 -15.89 5.16
CA LEU A 285 -7.16 -15.24 6.45
C LEU A 285 -6.23 -15.77 7.54
N LEU A 286 -5.98 -17.09 7.52
CA LEU A 286 -5.06 -17.73 8.46
C LEU A 286 -3.61 -17.30 8.20
N ASP A 287 -3.16 -17.24 6.95
CA ASP A 287 -1.84 -16.72 6.56
C ASP A 287 -1.60 -15.32 7.16
N PHE A 288 -2.58 -14.42 7.00
CA PHE A 288 -2.51 -13.04 7.52
C PHE A 288 -2.51 -13.01 9.05
N SER A 289 -3.41 -13.76 9.66
CA SER A 289 -3.58 -13.78 11.12
C SER A 289 -2.34 -14.33 11.81
N LEU A 290 -1.74 -15.39 11.26
CA LEU A 290 -0.49 -15.96 11.78
C LEU A 290 0.68 -15.00 11.62
N ALA A 291 0.90 -14.46 10.41
CA ALA A 291 2.03 -13.57 10.18
C ALA A 291 1.96 -12.28 11.02
N ILE A 292 0.79 -11.63 11.07
CA ILE A 292 0.57 -10.42 11.87
C ILE A 292 0.65 -10.75 13.37
N GLY A 293 -0.05 -11.80 13.80
CA GLY A 293 -0.11 -12.22 15.20
C GLY A 293 1.26 -12.60 15.77
N LEU A 294 2.00 -13.46 15.08
CA LEU A 294 3.35 -13.87 15.48
C LEU A 294 4.30 -12.68 15.54
N THR A 295 4.24 -11.77 14.55
CA THR A 295 5.09 -10.57 14.57
C THR A 295 4.78 -9.67 15.76
N ILE A 296 3.50 -9.44 16.09
CA ILE A 296 3.12 -8.66 17.28
C ILE A 296 3.59 -9.37 18.56
N ILE A 297 3.43 -10.68 18.67
CA ILE A 297 3.86 -11.47 19.84
C ILE A 297 5.37 -11.35 20.03
N ILE A 298 6.17 -11.58 18.97
CA ILE A 298 7.63 -11.48 19.02
C ILE A 298 8.07 -10.10 19.49
N PHE A 299 7.50 -9.02 18.93
CA PHE A 299 7.85 -7.66 19.34
C PHE A 299 7.40 -7.32 20.77
N THR A 300 6.27 -7.89 21.22
CA THR A 300 5.79 -7.75 22.59
C THR A 300 6.72 -8.46 23.58
N LEU A 301 7.20 -9.66 23.24
CA LEU A 301 8.19 -10.40 24.03
C LEU A 301 9.52 -9.66 24.09
N LEU A 302 10.01 -9.13 22.95
CA LEU A 302 11.21 -8.28 22.91
C LEU A 302 11.05 -7.05 23.81
N ALA A 303 9.92 -6.35 23.73
CA ALA A 303 9.64 -5.18 24.56
C ALA A 303 9.56 -5.51 26.06
N CYS A 304 8.99 -6.67 26.41
CA CYS A 304 8.91 -7.19 27.77
C CYS A 304 10.30 -7.50 28.33
N PHE A 305 11.15 -8.18 27.55
CA PHE A 305 12.53 -8.46 27.92
C PHE A 305 13.34 -7.19 28.20
N MET A 306 13.02 -6.08 27.51
CA MET A 306 13.65 -4.78 27.69
C MET A 306 13.08 -3.96 28.88
N GLY A 307 12.12 -4.50 29.65
CA GLY A 307 11.52 -3.87 30.82
C GLY A 307 10.17 -3.22 30.55
N ASN A 308 10.10 -1.88 30.52
CA ASN A 308 8.84 -1.15 30.35
C ASN A 308 8.15 -1.48 29.02
N LEU A 309 7.19 -2.40 29.07
CA LEU A 309 6.51 -2.95 27.90
C LEU A 309 5.92 -1.84 27.02
N LYS A 310 5.12 -0.93 27.61
CA LYS A 310 4.41 0.09 26.83
C LYS A 310 5.36 1.06 26.13
N ASP A 311 6.37 1.56 26.84
CA ASP A 311 7.32 2.53 26.30
C ASP A 311 8.25 1.89 25.25
N ASN A 312 8.81 0.72 25.54
CA ASN A 312 9.67 0.00 24.62
C ASN A 312 8.90 -0.44 23.37
N LEU A 313 7.71 -1.03 23.54
CA LEU A 313 6.88 -1.47 22.40
C LEU A 313 6.46 -0.28 21.55
N THR A 314 6.15 0.87 22.16
CA THR A 314 5.87 2.10 21.40
C THR A 314 7.08 2.51 20.57
N LYS A 315 8.27 2.59 21.16
CA LYS A 315 9.49 3.00 20.43
C LYS A 315 9.91 1.99 19.36
N LEU A 316 9.68 0.69 19.57
CA LEU A 316 10.05 -0.36 18.63
C LEU A 316 9.40 -0.16 17.26
N GLY A 317 8.07 0.01 17.17
CA GLY A 317 7.41 0.21 15.88
C GLY A 317 7.97 1.42 15.13
N TYR A 318 8.19 2.55 15.81
CA TYR A 318 8.79 3.73 15.18
C TYR A 318 10.25 3.53 14.73
N SER A 319 11.03 2.70 15.45
CA SER A 319 12.39 2.36 15.03
C SER A 319 12.42 1.49 13.76
N TYR A 320 11.41 0.64 13.57
CA TYR A 320 11.26 -0.22 12.38
C TYR A 320 10.56 0.46 11.20
N LEU A 321 10.03 1.67 11.40
CA LEU A 321 9.27 2.40 10.38
C LEU A 321 10.02 2.58 9.05
N PRO A 322 11.32 2.96 8.99
CA PRO A 322 12.06 3.04 7.73
C PRO A 322 12.17 1.72 6.98
N LEU A 323 12.43 0.63 7.69
CA LEU A 323 12.53 -0.70 7.10
C LEU A 323 11.17 -1.13 6.51
N VAL A 324 10.09 -0.99 7.28
CA VAL A 324 8.73 -1.30 6.83
C VAL A 324 8.35 -0.46 5.62
N PHE A 325 8.63 0.84 5.64
CA PHE A 325 8.39 1.72 4.51
C PHE A 325 9.16 1.26 3.27
N SER A 326 10.44 0.88 3.40
CA SER A 326 11.27 0.46 2.27
C SER A 326 10.77 -0.83 1.62
N ILE A 327 10.36 -1.80 2.43
CA ILE A 327 9.76 -3.06 1.97
C ILE A 327 8.44 -2.80 1.23
N MET A 328 7.54 -2.02 1.84
CA MET A 328 6.25 -1.67 1.24
C MET A 328 6.40 -0.84 -0.03
N PHE A 329 7.30 0.14 -0.01
CA PHE A 329 7.61 0.96 -1.17
C PHE A 329 8.08 0.11 -2.33
N PHE A 330 9.00 -0.84 -2.09
CA PHE A 330 9.43 -1.77 -3.13
C PHE A 330 8.26 -2.62 -3.66
N ALA A 331 7.54 -3.29 -2.76
CA ALA A 331 6.44 -4.19 -3.13
C ALA A 331 5.38 -3.49 -3.98
N ILE A 332 5.07 -2.23 -3.67
CA ILE A 332 4.03 -1.48 -4.37
C ILE A 332 4.56 -0.81 -5.64
N VAL A 333 5.70 -0.12 -5.57
CA VAL A 333 6.22 0.60 -6.73
C VAL A 333 6.68 -0.38 -7.81
N PHE A 334 7.46 -1.39 -7.44
CA PHE A 334 8.02 -2.33 -8.41
C PHE A 334 7.10 -3.52 -8.67
N GLY A 335 6.24 -3.92 -7.74
CA GLY A 335 5.24 -4.95 -8.05
C GLY A 335 4.23 -4.47 -9.09
N PHE A 336 3.82 -3.20 -9.05
CA PHE A 336 2.85 -2.69 -10.01
C PHE A 336 3.49 -2.16 -11.30
N LEU A 337 4.61 -1.42 -11.21
CA LEU A 337 5.26 -0.87 -12.41
C LEU A 337 6.19 -1.89 -13.10
N GLY A 338 6.69 -2.90 -12.37
CA GLY A 338 7.62 -3.92 -12.85
C GLY A 338 7.17 -4.60 -14.14
N PRO A 339 5.93 -5.13 -14.24
CA PRO A 339 5.49 -5.81 -15.45
C PRO A 339 5.42 -4.86 -16.66
N SER A 340 5.19 -3.57 -16.41
CA SER A 340 4.99 -2.56 -17.45
C SER A 340 6.29 -1.90 -17.92
N ILE A 341 7.38 -2.04 -17.16
CA ILE A 341 8.69 -1.52 -17.50
C ILE A 341 9.59 -2.72 -17.75
N LYS A 342 10.13 -2.87 -18.97
CA LYS A 342 11.06 -3.96 -19.33
C LYS A 342 12.40 -3.82 -18.58
N LEU A 343 12.41 -4.11 -17.28
CA LEU A 343 13.59 -4.14 -16.43
C LEU A 343 14.12 -5.57 -16.36
N SER A 344 15.45 -5.73 -16.37
CA SER A 344 16.04 -7.05 -16.14
C SER A 344 15.79 -7.49 -14.69
N VAL A 345 15.60 -8.80 -14.48
CA VAL A 345 15.39 -9.39 -13.15
C VAL A 345 16.51 -8.99 -12.17
N ASN A 346 17.75 -8.97 -12.66
CA ASN A 346 18.92 -8.54 -11.89
C ASN A 346 18.82 -7.07 -11.45
N PHE A 347 18.37 -6.18 -12.33
CA PHE A 347 18.22 -4.76 -12.01
C PHE A 347 17.14 -4.53 -10.93
N VAL A 348 16.01 -5.23 -11.04
CA VAL A 348 14.94 -5.18 -10.02
C VAL A 348 15.45 -5.73 -8.68
N ALA A 349 16.22 -6.82 -8.69
CA ALA A 349 16.84 -7.37 -7.48
C ALA A 349 17.82 -6.37 -6.84
N TYR A 350 18.69 -5.72 -7.62
CA TYR A 350 19.62 -4.70 -7.09
C TYR A 350 18.88 -3.53 -6.43
N ILE A 351 17.78 -3.05 -7.04
CA ILE A 351 16.96 -2.00 -6.42
C ILE A 351 16.34 -2.50 -5.11
N LYS A 352 15.82 -3.72 -5.08
CA LYS A 352 15.27 -4.33 -3.86
C LYS A 352 16.30 -4.36 -2.75
N TYR A 353 17.53 -4.81 -3.05
CA TYR A 353 18.64 -4.83 -2.10
C TYR A 353 19.01 -3.43 -1.64
N ALA A 354 19.11 -2.45 -2.54
CA ALA A 354 19.46 -1.08 -2.20
C ALA A 354 18.42 -0.45 -1.24
N LEU A 355 17.13 -0.58 -1.55
CA LEU A 355 16.06 -0.07 -0.70
C LEU A 355 16.02 -0.75 0.67
N LEU A 356 16.20 -2.08 0.72
CA LEU A 356 16.23 -2.82 1.98
C LEU A 356 17.41 -2.37 2.86
N ASN A 357 18.59 -2.15 2.27
CA ASN A 357 19.77 -1.65 2.98
C ASN A 357 19.55 -0.22 3.49
N ILE A 358 18.98 0.68 2.68
CA ILE A 358 18.63 2.04 3.11
C ILE A 358 17.66 1.99 4.31
N GLY A 359 16.61 1.18 4.21
CA GLY A 359 15.65 0.96 5.29
C GLY A 359 16.30 0.44 6.57
N LEU A 360 17.17 -0.57 6.46
CA LEU A 360 17.90 -1.14 7.59
C LEU A 360 18.80 -0.10 8.26
N ILE A 361 19.69 0.56 7.51
CA ILE A 361 20.63 1.55 8.03
C ILE A 361 19.88 2.67 8.76
N TRP A 362 18.77 3.11 8.18
CA TRP A 362 17.95 4.17 8.77
C TRP A 362 17.24 3.70 10.04
N SER A 363 16.72 2.48 10.06
CA SER A 363 16.15 1.85 11.26
C SER A 363 17.19 1.67 12.37
N VAL A 364 18.41 1.24 12.05
CA VAL A 364 19.53 1.15 13.01
C VAL A 364 19.84 2.53 13.61
N TYR A 365 19.89 3.57 12.78
CA TYR A 365 20.12 4.94 13.24
C TYR A 365 19.02 5.41 14.21
N PHE A 366 17.74 5.13 13.94
CA PHE A 366 16.66 5.46 14.86
C PHE A 366 16.70 4.64 16.14
N SER A 367 16.99 3.34 16.06
CA SER A 367 17.18 2.50 17.24
C SER A 367 18.27 3.06 18.16
N TYR A 368 19.40 3.49 17.59
CA TYR A 368 20.49 4.12 18.33
C TYR A 368 20.07 5.43 19.02
N LYS A 369 19.19 6.22 18.38
CA LYS A 369 18.69 7.50 18.96
C LYS A 369 17.57 7.31 19.98
N LEU A 370 16.80 6.24 19.89
CA LEU A 370 15.62 6.02 20.73
C LEU A 370 15.92 5.24 22.01
N PHE A 371 16.94 4.39 21.99
CA PHE A 371 17.22 3.42 23.05
C PHE A 371 18.62 3.60 23.65
N ASP A 372 18.80 3.14 24.90
CA ASP A 372 20.12 3.05 25.53
C ASP A 372 21.00 1.97 24.86
N LYS A 373 22.30 1.96 25.18
CA LYS A 373 23.27 1.05 24.55
C LYS A 373 22.91 -0.44 24.70
N LYS A 374 22.40 -0.88 25.86
CA LYS A 374 22.08 -2.29 26.11
C LYS A 374 20.88 -2.72 25.27
N LYS A 375 19.83 -1.90 25.29
CA LYS A 375 18.61 -2.10 24.50
C LYS A 375 18.88 -2.03 23.00
N PHE A 376 19.74 -1.12 22.58
CA PHE A 376 20.14 -0.97 21.19
C PHE A 376 20.77 -2.24 20.61
N ILE A 377 21.62 -2.95 21.37
CA ILE A 377 22.24 -4.21 20.91
C ILE A 377 21.18 -5.28 20.63
N ILE A 378 20.17 -5.40 21.50
CA ILE A 378 19.05 -6.34 21.33
C ILE A 378 18.28 -6.01 20.04
N ILE A 379 17.99 -4.73 19.82
CA ILE A 379 17.25 -4.28 18.62
C ILE A 379 18.09 -4.43 17.35
N LEU A 380 19.40 -4.20 17.44
CA LEU A 380 20.31 -4.41 16.31
C LEU A 380 20.30 -5.89 15.89
N ALA A 381 20.37 -6.81 16.86
CA ALA A 381 20.27 -8.24 16.59
C ALA A 381 18.92 -8.61 15.93
N SER A 382 17.80 -8.07 16.41
CA SER A 382 16.49 -8.34 15.80
C SER A 382 16.35 -7.72 14.41
N LEU A 383 16.91 -6.54 14.16
CA LEU A 383 16.96 -5.92 12.84
C LEU A 383 17.79 -6.75 11.85
N LEU A 384 18.97 -7.21 12.26
CA LEU A 384 19.84 -8.03 11.42
C LEU A 384 19.22 -9.40 11.13
N LEU A 385 18.51 -10.00 12.09
CA LEU A 385 17.79 -11.26 11.88
C LEU A 385 16.67 -11.10 10.85
N ILE A 386 15.82 -10.08 11.00
CA ILE A 386 14.75 -9.78 10.03
C ILE A 386 15.34 -9.47 8.67
N PHE A 387 16.40 -8.65 8.61
CA PHE A 387 17.08 -8.31 7.36
C PHE A 387 17.66 -9.55 6.68
N SER A 388 18.33 -10.44 7.43
CA SER A 388 18.90 -11.67 6.89
C SER A 388 17.81 -12.60 6.34
N PHE A 389 16.71 -12.73 7.07
CA PHE A 389 15.56 -13.49 6.58
C PHE A 389 15.02 -12.90 5.27
N TRP A 390 14.87 -11.58 5.18
CA TRP A 390 14.47 -10.93 3.93
C TRP A 390 15.49 -11.16 2.82
N LEU A 391 16.78 -10.97 3.09
CA LEU A 391 17.85 -11.05 2.10
C LEU A 391 18.01 -12.45 1.49
N PHE A 392 18.04 -13.48 2.35
CA PHE A 392 18.36 -14.85 1.95
C PHE A 392 17.12 -15.67 1.57
N TYR A 393 15.99 -15.40 2.22
CA TYR A 393 14.78 -16.19 2.01
C TYR A 393 13.81 -15.49 1.05
N LEU A 394 13.42 -14.23 1.32
CA LEU A 394 12.32 -13.56 0.60
C LEU A 394 12.73 -12.80 -0.68
N ILE A 395 14.00 -12.48 -0.85
CA ILE A 395 14.52 -11.98 -2.12
C ILE A 395 15.06 -13.18 -2.89
N PRO A 396 14.39 -13.62 -3.98
CA PRO A 396 15.06 -14.51 -4.91
C PRO A 396 16.27 -13.74 -5.44
N GLY A 397 17.47 -14.12 -5.00
CA GLY A 397 18.69 -13.68 -5.66
C GLY A 397 18.76 -14.33 -7.04
N PRO A 398 19.60 -13.82 -7.94
CA PRO A 398 19.92 -14.49 -9.21
C PRO A 398 20.53 -15.89 -9.04
N LEU A 399 20.82 -16.30 -7.80
CA LEU A 399 21.40 -17.59 -7.41
C LEU A 399 20.45 -18.47 -6.59
N ASN A 400 19.26 -17.97 -6.23
CA ASN A 400 18.25 -18.79 -5.58
C ASN A 400 17.36 -19.38 -6.67
N GLU A 401 17.94 -20.31 -7.44
CA GLU A 401 17.15 -21.29 -8.19
C GLU A 401 16.09 -21.84 -7.24
N VAL A 402 14.83 -21.73 -7.64
CA VAL A 402 13.77 -22.54 -7.03
C VAL A 402 14.24 -23.97 -7.19
N ILE A 403 14.25 -24.75 -6.10
CA ILE A 403 14.55 -26.19 -6.20
C ILE A 403 13.61 -26.73 -7.27
N PRO A 404 14.11 -27.13 -8.45
CA PRO A 404 13.23 -27.44 -9.56
C PRO A 404 12.35 -28.61 -9.11
N SER A 405 11.04 -28.42 -9.09
CA SER A 405 10.15 -29.56 -9.23
C SER A 405 10.56 -30.27 -10.52
N GLU A 406 10.77 -31.58 -10.50
CA GLU A 406 11.10 -32.32 -11.71
C GLU A 406 10.14 -31.91 -12.84
N PRO A 407 10.66 -31.54 -14.02
CA PRO A 407 9.82 -31.03 -15.09
C PRO A 407 8.81 -32.10 -15.50
N VAL A 408 7.53 -31.73 -15.52
CA VAL A 408 6.44 -32.67 -15.82
C VAL A 408 6.24 -32.70 -17.33
N VAL A 409 6.43 -33.86 -17.94
CA VAL A 409 6.12 -34.09 -19.36
C VAL A 409 4.63 -34.37 -19.49
N VAL A 410 3.96 -33.58 -20.34
CA VAL A 410 2.53 -33.75 -20.63
C VAL A 410 2.39 -34.65 -21.85
N LEU A 411 1.77 -35.82 -21.66
CA LEU A 411 1.52 -36.76 -22.75
C LEU A 411 0.26 -36.37 -23.57
N PRO A 412 0.16 -36.81 -24.83
CA PRO A 412 -1.02 -36.55 -25.65
C PRO A 412 -2.29 -37.09 -24.97
N ASN A 413 -3.36 -36.27 -24.95
CA ASN A 413 -4.66 -36.55 -24.31
C ASN A 413 -4.67 -36.63 -22.77
N GLU A 414 -3.54 -36.42 -22.09
CA GLU A 414 -3.54 -36.27 -20.64
C GLU A 414 -3.96 -34.85 -20.23
N THR A 415 -4.65 -34.76 -19.10
CA THR A 415 -4.94 -33.46 -18.47
C THR A 415 -3.90 -33.23 -17.40
N LEU A 416 -3.03 -32.24 -17.62
CA LEU A 416 -2.06 -31.82 -16.61
C LEU A 416 -2.79 -31.10 -15.47
N ILE A 417 -2.53 -31.49 -14.23
CA ILE A 417 -3.02 -30.75 -13.06
C ILE A 417 -1.95 -29.73 -12.66
N ILE A 418 -2.33 -28.45 -12.61
CA ILE A 418 -1.49 -27.38 -12.07
C ILE A 418 -2.16 -26.82 -10.81
N ASP A 419 -1.46 -26.83 -9.69
CA ASP A 419 -1.87 -26.10 -8.51
C ASP A 419 -1.37 -24.65 -8.62
N ALA A 420 -2.31 -23.70 -8.69
CA ALA A 420 -2.02 -22.28 -8.52
C ALA A 420 -2.20 -21.91 -7.05
N TYR A 421 -1.17 -21.32 -6.44
CA TYR A 421 -1.19 -20.94 -5.04
C TYR A 421 -0.41 -19.65 -4.82
N SER A 422 -0.92 -18.79 -3.95
CA SER A 422 -0.43 -17.56 -3.33
C SER A 422 0.39 -16.64 -4.23
N MET A 423 1.54 -17.10 -4.71
CA MET A 423 2.52 -16.40 -5.54
C MET A 423 3.38 -17.41 -6.35
N GLY A 424 2.82 -18.55 -6.77
CA GLY A 424 3.51 -19.61 -7.52
C GLY A 424 2.57 -20.57 -8.24
N PHE A 425 3.15 -21.42 -9.08
CA PHE A 425 2.48 -22.54 -9.75
C PHE A 425 3.24 -23.84 -9.48
N MET A 426 2.53 -24.98 -9.42
CA MET A 426 3.14 -26.30 -9.32
C MET A 426 2.44 -27.29 -10.26
N PRO A 427 3.17 -28.03 -11.12
CA PRO A 427 4.61 -27.94 -11.35
C PRO A 427 5.05 -26.55 -11.86
N GLU A 428 6.32 -26.20 -11.64
CA GLU A 428 6.89 -24.93 -12.12
C GLU A 428 7.42 -25.05 -13.56
N THR A 429 7.83 -26.25 -13.98
CA THR A 429 8.25 -26.51 -15.35
C THR A 429 7.41 -27.61 -15.97
N ILE A 430 6.84 -27.34 -17.14
CA ILE A 430 6.07 -28.30 -17.93
C ILE A 430 6.72 -28.47 -19.30
N ILE A 431 6.72 -29.70 -19.81
CA ILE A 431 7.23 -30.04 -21.13
C ILE A 431 6.06 -30.52 -21.97
N VAL A 432 5.86 -29.91 -23.14
CA VAL A 432 4.78 -30.23 -24.08
C VAL A 432 5.35 -30.42 -25.48
N GLU A 433 4.62 -31.11 -26.35
CA GLU A 433 5.00 -31.30 -27.76
C GLU A 433 4.35 -30.24 -28.65
N THR A 434 5.07 -29.78 -29.68
CA THR A 434 4.55 -28.82 -30.65
C THR A 434 3.37 -29.40 -31.43
N ASP A 435 2.39 -28.55 -31.74
CA ASP A 435 1.18 -28.87 -32.53
C ASP A 435 0.25 -29.93 -31.89
N GLN A 436 0.45 -30.25 -30.61
CA GLN A 436 -0.44 -31.13 -29.86
C GLN A 436 -1.41 -30.34 -28.98
N ASN A 437 -2.62 -30.86 -28.80
CA ASN A 437 -3.58 -30.24 -27.89
C ASN A 437 -3.15 -30.47 -26.42
N VAL A 438 -2.88 -29.38 -25.71
CA VAL A 438 -2.49 -29.40 -24.30
C VAL A 438 -3.72 -29.06 -23.46
N ASN A 439 -4.15 -30.00 -22.61
CA ASN A 439 -5.23 -29.80 -21.66
C ASN A 439 -4.66 -29.58 -20.25
N ILE A 440 -5.01 -28.48 -19.61
CA ILE A 440 -4.55 -28.17 -18.25
C ILE A 440 -5.76 -27.93 -17.36
N SER A 441 -5.80 -28.64 -16.22
CA SER A 441 -6.74 -28.43 -15.12
C SER A 441 -6.01 -27.67 -14.02
N ILE A 442 -6.30 -26.38 -13.89
CA ILE A 442 -5.62 -25.50 -12.94
C ILE A 442 -6.47 -25.40 -11.68
N LYS A 443 -6.00 -25.98 -10.57
CA LYS A 443 -6.62 -25.87 -9.25
C LYS A 443 -6.08 -24.65 -8.53
N ASN A 444 -6.89 -23.61 -8.38
CA ASN A 444 -6.49 -22.44 -7.62
C ASN A 444 -6.82 -22.63 -6.13
N MET A 445 -5.79 -22.69 -5.30
CA MET A 445 -5.88 -23.10 -3.89
C MET A 445 -6.22 -21.96 -2.93
N ASP A 446 -6.04 -20.69 -3.30
CA ASP A 446 -6.19 -19.59 -2.34
C ASP A 446 -6.90 -18.35 -2.87
N VAL A 447 -6.17 -17.37 -3.40
CA VAL A 447 -6.72 -16.07 -3.81
C VAL A 447 -6.95 -16.06 -5.31
N VAL A 448 -7.51 -14.96 -5.81
CA VAL A 448 -7.63 -14.80 -7.25
C VAL A 448 -6.23 -14.81 -7.88
N HIS A 449 -6.10 -15.51 -8.99
CA HIS A 449 -4.91 -15.59 -9.83
C HIS A 449 -5.30 -15.47 -11.31
N SER A 450 -4.31 -15.36 -12.18
CA SER A 450 -4.49 -15.60 -13.61
C SER A 450 -3.44 -16.58 -14.10
N PHE A 451 -3.69 -17.19 -15.25
CA PHE A 451 -2.76 -18.03 -15.96
C PHE A 451 -2.65 -17.50 -17.39
N ASP A 452 -1.52 -16.89 -17.69
CA ASP A 452 -1.27 -16.19 -18.94
C ASP A 452 -0.05 -16.79 -19.65
N ILE A 453 -0.19 -17.05 -20.94
CA ILE A 453 0.90 -17.41 -21.87
C ILE A 453 0.74 -16.56 -23.12
N ASP A 454 1.54 -15.50 -23.22
CA ASP A 454 1.40 -14.49 -24.27
C ASP A 454 1.63 -15.10 -25.66
N GLU A 455 2.61 -16.00 -25.79
CA GLU A 455 3.00 -16.58 -27.08
C GLU A 455 1.92 -17.47 -27.71
N PHE A 456 1.02 -18.01 -26.88
CA PHE A 456 -0.09 -18.86 -27.30
C PHE A 456 -1.47 -18.22 -27.07
N ASN A 457 -1.51 -16.92 -26.74
CA ASN A 457 -2.74 -16.15 -26.51
C ASN A 457 -3.66 -16.81 -25.46
N VAL A 458 -3.06 -17.38 -24.42
CA VAL A 458 -3.79 -17.96 -23.29
C VAL A 458 -3.90 -16.90 -22.21
N HIS A 459 -5.13 -16.51 -21.85
CA HIS A 459 -5.40 -15.52 -20.80
C HIS A 459 -6.59 -15.98 -19.98
N GLN A 460 -6.33 -16.67 -18.86
CA GLN A 460 -7.39 -17.25 -18.03
C GLN A 460 -7.39 -16.70 -16.61
N PHE A 461 -8.56 -16.25 -16.17
CA PHE A 461 -8.78 -15.85 -14.77
C PHE A 461 -9.07 -17.07 -13.91
N LEU A 462 -8.39 -17.16 -12.76
CA LEU A 462 -8.49 -18.25 -11.81
C LEU A 462 -9.13 -17.74 -10.52
N MET A 463 -10.35 -18.19 -10.20
CA MET A 463 -10.97 -17.87 -8.91
C MET A 463 -10.42 -18.75 -7.80
N GLY A 464 -10.13 -18.14 -6.64
CA GLY A 464 -9.65 -18.86 -5.46
C GLY A 464 -10.60 -19.97 -5.01
N GLY A 465 -10.05 -21.15 -4.71
CA GLY A 465 -10.79 -22.35 -4.32
C GLY A 465 -11.54 -23.06 -5.45
N LYS A 466 -11.32 -22.67 -6.72
CA LYS A 466 -11.95 -23.31 -7.89
C LYS A 466 -10.92 -23.93 -8.82
N THR A 467 -11.36 -24.95 -9.55
CA THR A 467 -10.61 -25.54 -10.66
C THR A 467 -11.07 -24.94 -11.98
N THR A 468 -10.13 -24.55 -12.84
CA THR A 468 -10.37 -23.98 -14.16
C THR A 468 -9.66 -24.84 -15.21
N ASN A 469 -10.39 -25.29 -16.22
CA ASN A 469 -9.82 -26.09 -17.30
C ASN A 469 -9.51 -25.18 -18.50
N ILE A 470 -8.30 -25.29 -19.05
CA ILE A 470 -7.86 -24.60 -20.26
C ILE A 470 -7.35 -25.62 -21.28
N SER A 471 -7.46 -25.27 -22.55
CA SER A 471 -6.94 -26.06 -23.67
C SER A 471 -6.34 -25.12 -24.69
N PHE A 472 -5.14 -25.42 -25.17
CA PHE A 472 -4.45 -24.65 -26.21
C PHE A 472 -3.51 -25.53 -27.01
N ILE A 473 -3.05 -25.03 -28.17
CA ILE A 473 -2.13 -25.73 -29.07
C ILE A 473 -0.87 -24.87 -29.21
N PRO A 474 0.28 -25.32 -28.70
CA PRO A 474 1.54 -24.60 -28.86
C PRO A 474 2.07 -24.82 -30.27
N ASN A 475 2.12 -23.76 -31.07
CA ASN A 475 2.51 -23.80 -32.49
C ASN A 475 3.97 -23.40 -32.75
N LYS A 476 4.77 -23.26 -31.69
CA LYS A 476 6.18 -22.84 -31.75
C LYS A 476 6.98 -23.62 -30.72
N ALA A 477 8.05 -24.28 -31.16
CA ALA A 477 9.04 -24.87 -30.28
C ALA A 477 9.87 -23.78 -29.58
N GLY A 478 10.26 -24.01 -28.33
CA GLY A 478 11.04 -23.08 -27.54
C GLY A 478 10.73 -23.13 -26.05
N GLU A 479 11.41 -22.28 -25.29
CA GLU A 479 11.11 -22.05 -23.88
C GLU A 479 10.29 -20.77 -23.74
N PHE A 480 9.13 -20.88 -23.10
CA PHE A 480 8.25 -19.74 -22.79
C PHE A 480 7.91 -19.75 -21.30
N ILE A 481 7.24 -18.68 -20.85
CA ILE A 481 6.79 -18.55 -19.48
C ILE A 481 5.26 -18.56 -19.44
N TYR A 482 4.71 -19.23 -18.42
CA TYR A 482 3.35 -18.96 -17.98
C TYR A 482 3.43 -18.17 -16.68
N TYR A 483 2.60 -17.15 -16.54
CA TYR A 483 2.70 -16.23 -15.41
C TYR A 483 1.34 -15.76 -14.92
N CYS A 484 1.35 -15.15 -13.75
CA CYS A 484 0.18 -14.53 -13.15
C CYS A 484 0.25 -13.02 -13.41
N ASN A 485 -0.66 -12.52 -14.25
CA ASN A 485 -0.79 -11.12 -14.62
C ASN A 485 -1.41 -10.24 -13.52
N ILE A 486 -1.55 -10.79 -12.30
CA ILE A 486 -1.91 -9.98 -11.14
C ILE A 486 -0.72 -9.09 -10.77
N PRO A 487 -0.91 -7.76 -10.67
CA PRO A 487 0.18 -6.85 -10.34
C PRO A 487 0.95 -7.28 -9.08
N GLY A 488 2.26 -7.40 -9.20
CA GLY A 488 3.18 -7.79 -8.13
C GLY A 488 3.32 -9.29 -7.93
N HIS A 489 2.48 -10.13 -8.53
CA HIS A 489 2.56 -11.58 -8.35
C HIS A 489 3.76 -12.16 -9.11
N THR A 490 3.97 -11.77 -10.36
CA THR A 490 5.12 -12.23 -11.17
C THR A 490 6.45 -11.81 -10.52
N GLU A 491 6.59 -10.57 -10.04
CA GLU A 491 7.77 -10.08 -9.31
C GLU A 491 7.97 -10.76 -7.96
N ALA A 492 6.87 -11.21 -7.33
CA ALA A 492 6.90 -12.02 -6.11
C ALA A 492 7.23 -13.49 -6.36
N GLY A 493 7.43 -13.90 -7.63
CA GLY A 493 7.82 -15.24 -8.05
C GLY A 493 6.71 -16.09 -8.65
N MET A 494 5.56 -15.51 -9.02
CA MET A 494 4.42 -16.26 -9.55
C MET A 494 4.49 -16.47 -11.07
N TRP A 495 5.42 -17.31 -11.49
CA TRP A 495 5.57 -17.74 -12.87
C TRP A 495 6.10 -19.18 -12.91
N GLY A 496 6.01 -19.81 -14.09
CA GLY A 496 6.61 -21.09 -14.40
C GLY A 496 7.08 -21.12 -15.85
N LYS A 497 7.77 -22.19 -16.24
CA LYS A 497 8.36 -22.40 -17.57
C LYS A 497 7.61 -23.47 -18.34
N ILE A 498 7.26 -23.18 -19.58
CA ILE A 498 6.78 -24.18 -20.54
C ILE A 498 7.85 -24.41 -21.61
N ILE A 499 8.26 -25.66 -21.77
CA ILE A 499 9.22 -26.09 -22.79
C ILE A 499 8.43 -26.82 -23.87
N VAL A 500 8.37 -26.25 -25.05
CA VAL A 500 7.71 -26.83 -26.22
C VAL A 500 8.77 -27.50 -27.09
N LYS A 501 8.66 -28.82 -27.27
CA LYS A 501 9.58 -29.65 -28.05
C LYS A 501 9.11 -29.89 -29.47
#